data_AF-A0A060Z5F7-F1
#
_entry.id   AF-A0A060Z5F7-F1
#
_cell.length_a   1.000
_cell.length_b   1.000
_cell.length_c   1.000
_cell.angle_alpha   90.00
_cell.angle_beta   90.00
_cell.angle_gamma   90.00
#
_symmetry.space_group_name_H-M   'P 1'
#
loop_
_entity.id
_entity.type
_entity.pdbx_description
1 polymer ?
#
loop_
_entity_poly.entity_id
_entity_poly.type
_entity_poly.pdbx_seq_one_letter_code
_entity_poly.pdbx_strand_id
1 'polypeptide(L)' 'MYLTELTSLPFHITLDIIQEFPVQNLKPAVVKIYDYYQPSDQAETEYVFPCK' A
#
# COMPACT_ATOMS: atom_id res chain seq x y z
N MET A 1 5.46 0.95 6.74
CA MET A 1 4.67 1.31 7.94
C MET A 1 4.64 0.11 8.85
N TYR A 2 4.82 0.28 10.16
CA TYR A 2 4.75 -0.81 11.12
C TYR A 2 3.44 -0.71 11.89
N LEU A 3 2.66 -1.78 11.86
CA LEU A 3 1.46 -1.95 12.68
C LEU A 3 1.83 -2.88 13.82
N THR A 4 1.48 -2.51 15.05
CA THR A 4 1.79 -3.31 16.24
C THR A 4 1.10 -4.66 16.20
N GLU A 5 -0.16 -4.67 15.76
CA GLU A 5 -0.97 -5.89 15.59
C GLU A 5 -2.08 -5.66 14.57
N LEU A 6 -2.59 -6.75 14.00
CA LEU A 6 -3.82 -6.79 13.23
C LEU A 6 -4.79 -7.74 13.92
N THR A 7 -6.08 -7.38 13.89
CA THR A 7 -7.16 -8.25 14.39
C THR A 7 -8.06 -8.65 13.22
N SER A 8 -9.12 -9.41 13.49
CA SER A 8 -10.13 -9.75 12.47
C SER A 8 -11.03 -8.58 12.09
N LEU A 9 -10.91 -7.42 12.75
CA LEU A 9 -11.69 -6.22 12.43
C LEU A 9 -11.00 -5.40 11.33
N PRO A 10 -11.77 -4.75 10.43
CA PRO A 10 -11.21 -3.85 9.44
C PRO A 10 -10.40 -2.72 10.09
N PHE A 11 -9.21 -2.45 9.53
CA PHE A 11 -8.33 -1.36 9.94
C PHE A 11 -8.06 -0.45 8.75
N HIS A 12 -8.24 0.86 8.93
CA HIS A 12 -8.10 1.83 7.83
C HIS A 12 -6.91 2.76 8.09
N ILE A 13 -6.11 2.96 7.04
CA ILE A 13 -4.97 3.88 7.06
C ILE A 13 -5.03 4.73 5.81
N THR A 14 -4.91 6.04 6.01
CA THR A 14 -4.85 6.99 4.91
C THR A 14 -3.44 7.54 4.81
N LEU A 15 -2.92 7.62 3.59
CA LEU A 15 -1.63 8.23 3.28
C LEU A 15 -1.85 9.32 2.24
N ASP A 16 -1.42 10.54 2.56
CA ASP A 16 -1.38 11.63 1.60
C ASP A 16 -0.05 11.58 0.86
N ILE A 17 -0.12 11.33 -0.46
CA ILE A 17 1.05 11.22 -1.33
C ILE A 17 1.02 12.40 -2.30
N ILE A 18 2.10 13.18 -2.35
CA ILE A 18 2.27 14.28 -3.29
C ILE A 18 3.10 13.83 -4.48
N GLN A 19 2.73 14.31 -5.67
CA GLN A 19 3.52 14.13 -6.88
C GLN A 19 4.59 15.22 -6.96
N GLU A 20 5.86 14.88 -6.73
CA GLU A 20 6.97 15.84 -6.84
C GLU A 20 7.31 16.16 -8.31
N PHE A 21 7.22 15.16 -9.20
CA PHE A 21 7.55 15.31 -10.61
C PHE A 21 6.45 14.75 -11.52
N PRO A 22 6.11 15.44 -12.62
CA PRO A 22 5.19 14.92 -13.62
C PRO A 22 5.83 13.72 -14.34
N VAL A 23 5.12 12.59 -14.35
CA VAL A 23 5.53 11.36 -15.05
C VAL A 23 4.40 10.94 -15.97
N GLN A 24 4.72 10.60 -17.22
CA GLN A 24 3.76 10.10 -18.19
C GLN A 24 3.64 8.58 -18.08
N ASN A 25 2.46 8.05 -18.43
CA ASN A 25 2.18 6.60 -18.44
C ASN A 25 2.48 5.94 -17.09
N LEU A 26 2.00 6.55 -16.00
CA LEU A 26 2.12 6.00 -14.65
C LEU A 26 1.62 4.56 -14.63
N LYS A 27 2.49 3.65 -14.23
CA LYS A 27 2.14 2.25 -13.99
C LYS A 27 1.53 2.11 -12.60
N PRO A 28 0.68 1.10 -12.36
CA PRO A 28 0.21 0.78 -11.02
C PRO A 28 1.37 0.57 -10.04
N ALA A 29 1.20 0.99 -8.79
CA ALA A 29 2.14 0.76 -7.71
C ALA A 29 1.67 -0.42 -6.85
N VAL A 30 2.58 -1.32 -6.48
CA VAL A 30 2.26 -2.46 -5.61
C VAL A 30 2.22 -2.01 -4.16
N VAL A 31 1.11 -2.28 -3.47
CA VAL A 31 0.96 -2.19 -2.03
C VAL A 31 1.04 -3.60 -1.46
N LYS A 32 1.93 -3.79 -0.50
CA LYS A 32 2.18 -5.08 0.13
C LYS A 32 2.06 -4.98 1.65
N ILE A 33 1.38 -5.95 2.24
CA ILE A 33 1.33 -6.16 3.67
C ILE A 33 1.83 -7.58 3.97
N TYR A 34 2.60 -7.74 5.04
CA TYR A 34 3.15 -9.02 5.46
C TYR A 34 3.40 -9.03 6.97
N ASP A 35 3.34 -10.21 7.58
CA ASP A 35 3.76 -10.39 8.97
C ASP A 35 5.29 -10.27 9.08
N TYR A 36 5.77 -9.44 10.01
CA TYR A 36 7.19 -9.14 10.15
C TYR A 36 8.04 -10.35 10.54
N TYR A 37 7.50 -11.28 11.33
CA TYR A 37 8.19 -12.50 11.75
C TYR A 37 7.86 -13.71 10.85
N GLN A 38 6.80 -13.62 10.03
CA GLN A 38 6.43 -14.63 9.04
C GLN A 38 6.13 -14.01 7.66
N PRO A 39 7.14 -13.56 6.88
CA PRO A 39 6.93 -12.86 5.61
C PRO A 39 6.23 -13.66 4.51
N SER A 40 6.13 -15.00 4.66
CA SER A 40 5.35 -15.84 3.76
C SER A 40 3.84 -15.60 3.89
N ASP A 41 3.39 -15.09 5.05
CA ASP A 41 2.03 -14.60 5.24
C ASP A 41 1.97 -13.15 4.76
N GLN A 42 1.45 -12.97 3.55
CA GLN A 42 1.47 -11.70 2.84
C GLN A 42 0.24 -11.56 1.93
N ALA A 43 -0.13 -10.31 1.67
CA ALA A 43 -1.09 -9.95 0.64
C ALA A 43 -0.58 -8.76 -0.17
N GLU A 44 -0.94 -8.73 -1.45
CA GLU A 44 -0.54 -7.72 -2.41
C GLU A 44 -1.76 -7.17 -3.14
N THR A 45 -1.74 -5.88 -3.45
CA THR A 45 -2.73 -5.22 -4.30
C THR A 45 -2.04 -4.10 -5.08
N GLU A 46 -2.70 -3.60 -6.11
CA GLU A 46 -2.19 -2.50 -6.93
C GLU A 46 -2.98 -1.22 -6.68
N TYR A 47 -2.27 -0.10 -6.61
CA TYR A 47 -2.83 1.24 -6.58
C TYR A 47 -2.57 1.94 -7.91
N VAL A 48 -3.65 2.38 -8.56
CA VAL A 48 -3.59 3.19 -9.77
C VAL A 48 -3.91 4.64 -9.40
N PHE A 49 -2.98 5.55 -9.68
CA PHE A 49 -3.20 6.97 -9.42
C PHE A 49 -4.39 7.47 -10.26
N PRO A 50 -5.45 8.02 -9.65
CA PRO A 50 -6.74 8.25 -10.33
C PRO A 50 -6.77 9.44 -11.29
N CYS A 51 -5.67 10.20 -11.44
CA CYS A 51 -5.65 11.37 -12.31
C CYS A 51 -5.29 11.02 -13.76
N LYS A 52 -6.06 11.60 -14.70
CA LYS A 52 -5.76 11.69 -16.13
C LYS A 52 -5.37 13.12 -16.48
#